data_AF-A0A453DIB5-F1
#
_entry.id   AF-A0A453DIB5-F1
#
_cell.length_a   1.000
_cell.length_b   1.000
_cell.length_c   1.000
_cell.angle_alpha   90.00
_cell.angle_beta   90.00
_cell.angle_gamma   90.00
#
_symmetry.space_group_name_H-M   'P 1'
#
loop_
_entity.id
_entity.type
_entity.pdbx_description
1 polymer ?
#
loop_
_entity_poly.entity_id
_entity_poly.type
_entity_poly.pdbx_seq_one_letter_code
_entity_poly.pdbx_strand_id
1 'polypeptide(L)'
;MPRVGDPALRPEEAHVVITSTPAMEDSAATLSNLGAVEWLGGNRPRADAAEIRTAISTKFFINRNYIKLVSHFPEDFFVLFTFQHHRDQLTASPGRFSYDGLDIHAAKWHLEAHVDSVEADYHVHLCIENLPLNA
;
A
#
# COMPACT_ATOMS: atom_id res chain seq x y z
N MET A 1 -40.77 4.73 -16.21
CA MET A 1 -39.41 5.28 -15.99
C MET A 1 -38.97 4.83 -14.61
N PRO A 2 -37.77 4.25 -14.45
CA PRO A 2 -37.26 3.89 -13.13
C PRO A 2 -37.16 5.11 -12.22
N ARG A 3 -37.45 4.93 -10.92
CA ARG A 3 -37.32 6.00 -9.92
C ARG A 3 -35.84 6.28 -9.69
N VAL A 4 -35.46 7.56 -9.69
CA VAL A 4 -34.12 7.98 -9.25
C VAL A 4 -33.90 7.47 -7.82
N GLY A 5 -32.82 6.71 -7.60
CA GLY A 5 -32.50 6.10 -6.31
C GLY A 5 -33.08 4.70 -6.07
N ASP A 6 -33.62 4.03 -7.09
CA ASP A 6 -34.03 2.62 -6.99
C ASP A 6 -32.84 1.72 -6.60
N PRO A 7 -32.88 1.03 -5.44
CA PRO A 7 -31.80 0.14 -5.00
C PRO A 7 -31.48 -0.98 -5.99
N ALA A 8 -32.44 -1.40 -6.82
CA ALA A 8 -32.23 -2.42 -7.84
C ALA A 8 -31.39 -1.94 -9.05
N LEU A 9 -31.11 -0.64 -9.13
CA LEU A 9 -30.30 -0.01 -10.19
C LEU A 9 -28.93 0.45 -9.68
N ARG A 10 -28.55 0.08 -8.46
CA ARG A 10 -27.23 0.40 -7.92
C ARG A 10 -26.19 -0.41 -8.70
N PRO A 11 -25.14 0.22 -9.26
CA PRO A 11 -24.09 -0.52 -9.92
C PRO A 11 -23.34 -1.38 -8.89
N GLU A 12 -22.87 -2.55 -9.32
CA GLU A 12 -22.09 -3.47 -8.46
C GLU A 12 -20.77 -2.83 -8.02
N GLU A 13 -20.21 -1.96 -8.87
CA GLU A 13 -19.04 -1.13 -8.59
C GLU A 13 -19.38 0.35 -8.78
N ALA A 14 -18.93 1.19 -7.84
CA ALA A 14 -19.08 2.63 -7.91
C ALA A 14 -17.69 3.28 -7.89
N HIS A 15 -17.40 4.09 -8.90
CA HIS A 15 -16.16 4.87 -8.94
C HIS A 15 -16.41 6.23 -8.30
N VAL A 16 -15.63 6.55 -7.27
CA VAL A 16 -15.65 7.87 -6.62
C VAL A 16 -14.38 8.60 -7.04
N VAL A 17 -14.55 9.80 -7.60
CA VAL A 17 -13.45 10.73 -7.84
C VAL A 17 -13.28 11.56 -6.58
N ILE A 18 -12.14 11.40 -5.90
CA ILE A 18 -11.76 12.20 -4.73
C ILE A 18 -10.54 13.03 -5.14
N THR A 19 -10.61 14.34 -4.95
CA THR A 19 -9.44 15.21 -5.10
C THR A 19 -8.46 14.96 -3.98
N SER A 20 -7.15 14.87 -4.28
CA SER A 20 -6.13 14.74 -3.24
C SER A 20 -6.23 15.92 -2.26
N THR A 21 -6.19 15.61 -0.97
CA THR A 21 -6.01 16.63 0.07
C THR A 21 -4.54 16.70 0.45
N PRO A 22 -4.05 17.82 1.01
CA PRO A 22 -2.66 17.91 1.47
C PRO A 22 -2.27 16.79 2.44
N ALA A 23 -3.18 16.39 3.34
CA ALA A 23 -2.95 15.28 4.26
C ALA A 23 -2.78 13.92 3.55
N MET A 24 -3.47 13.70 2.41
CA MET A 24 -3.29 12.51 1.58
C MET A 24 -1.93 12.52 0.88
N GLU A 25 -1.49 13.69 0.40
CA GLU A 25 -0.18 13.85 -0.24
C GLU A 25 0.96 13.61 0.75
N ASP A 26 0.87 14.16 1.97
CA ASP A 26 1.82 13.91 3.05
C ASP A 26 1.87 12.43 3.44
N SER A 27 0.71 11.78 3.47
CA SER A 27 0.61 10.34 3.75
C SER A 27 1.26 9.52 2.63
N ALA A 28 0.99 9.84 1.36
CA ALA A 28 1.57 9.18 0.20
C ALA A 28 3.11 9.36 0.16
N ALA A 29 3.61 10.55 0.46
CA ALA A 29 5.04 10.82 0.57
C ALA A 29 5.68 10.01 1.69
N THR A 30 5.01 9.91 2.86
CA THR A 30 5.48 9.11 4.00
C THR A 30 5.58 7.63 3.62
N LEU A 31 4.53 7.07 3.02
CA LEU A 31 4.50 5.66 2.58
C LEU A 31 5.54 5.40 1.48
N SER A 32 5.74 6.32 0.54
CA SER A 32 6.75 6.16 -0.53
C SER A 32 8.19 6.18 0.00
N ASN A 33 8.44 6.97 1.06
CA ASN A 33 9.77 7.10 1.65
C ASN A 33 10.11 5.97 2.62
N LEU A 34 9.11 5.49 3.37
CA LEU A 34 9.31 4.59 4.50
C LEU A 34 8.73 3.18 4.30
N GLY A 35 7.88 3.01 3.28
CA GLY A 35 7.14 1.79 3.02
C GLY A 35 7.90 0.79 2.15
N ALA A 36 7.69 -0.48 2.45
CA ALA A 36 8.05 -1.61 1.61
C ALA A 36 6.89 -2.61 1.58
N VAL A 37 6.78 -3.35 0.49
CA VAL A 37 5.88 -4.50 0.38
C VAL A 37 6.72 -5.77 0.39
N GLU A 38 6.19 -6.83 1.00
CA GLU A 38 6.83 -8.13 1.06
C GLU A 38 5.87 -9.24 0.66
N TRP A 39 6.41 -10.24 -0.03
CA TRP A 39 5.68 -11.46 -0.38
C TRP A 39 6.55 -12.69 -0.25
N LEU A 40 5.90 -13.82 0.02
CA LEU A 40 6.54 -15.10 0.14
C LEU A 40 6.77 -15.71 -1.25
N GLY A 41 7.99 -16.17 -1.47
CA GLY A 41 8.38 -16.96 -2.63
C GLY A 41 8.05 -18.44 -2.46
N GLY A 42 8.22 -19.19 -3.55
CA GLY A 42 8.10 -20.66 -3.55
C GLY A 42 6.71 -21.16 -3.15
N ASN A 43 6.67 -22.11 -2.20
CA ASN A 43 5.44 -22.80 -1.77
C ASN A 43 4.56 -21.97 -0.81
N ARG A 44 4.84 -20.66 -0.65
CA ARG A 44 4.08 -19.70 0.17
C ARG A 44 3.54 -20.30 1.48
N PRO A 45 4.44 -20.74 2.38
CA PRO A 45 4.01 -21.24 3.68
C PRO A 45 3.23 -20.14 4.41
N ARG A 46 2.29 -20.53 5.27
CA ARG A 46 1.58 -19.55 6.10
C ARG A 46 2.57 -18.98 7.11
N ALA A 47 2.85 -17.69 7.00
CA ALA A 47 3.62 -16.93 7.99
C ALA A 47 2.74 -15.82 8.57
N ASP A 48 2.98 -15.45 9.82
CA ASP A 48 2.33 -14.30 10.43
C ASP A 48 3.22 -13.04 10.44
N ALA A 49 2.61 -11.90 10.73
CA ALA A 49 3.32 -10.63 10.72
C ALA A 49 4.42 -10.54 11.82
N ALA A 50 4.30 -11.29 12.92
CA ALA A 50 5.29 -11.29 13.98
C ALA A 50 6.55 -12.08 13.58
N GLU A 51 6.37 -13.20 12.86
CA GLU A 51 7.44 -14.01 12.27
C GLU A 51 8.21 -13.22 11.23
N ILE A 52 7.53 -12.54 10.30
CA ILE A 52 8.19 -11.73 9.27
C ILE A 52 8.93 -10.53 9.89
N ARG A 53 8.32 -9.83 10.87
CA ARG A 53 9.02 -8.76 11.60
C ARG A 53 10.28 -9.27 12.32
N THR A 54 10.23 -10.50 12.83
CA THR A 54 11.39 -11.19 13.43
C THR A 54 12.46 -11.49 12.39
N ALA A 55 12.06 -11.97 11.20
CA ALA A 55 12.95 -12.25 10.09
C ALA A 55 13.70 -10.98 9.65
N ILE A 56 12.99 -9.87 9.42
CA ILE A 56 13.60 -8.58 9.05
C ILE A 56 14.57 -8.11 10.14
N SER A 57 14.10 -8.07 11.39
CA SER A 57 14.89 -7.58 12.52
C SER A 57 16.20 -8.36 12.69
N THR A 58 16.14 -9.67 12.56
CA THR A 58 17.30 -10.55 12.72
C THR A 58 18.24 -10.47 11.52
N LYS A 59 17.69 -10.48 10.30
CA LYS A 59 18.50 -10.52 9.07
C LYS A 59 19.24 -9.22 8.81
N PHE A 60 18.60 -8.09 9.10
CA PHE A 60 19.12 -6.76 8.79
C PHE A 60 19.63 -6.00 10.01
N PHE A 61 19.60 -6.62 11.20
CA PHE A 61 20.01 -6.02 12.48
C PHE A 61 19.23 -4.75 12.83
N ILE A 62 17.95 -4.70 12.44
CA ILE A 62 17.06 -3.58 12.69
C ILE A 62 16.28 -3.85 13.98
N ASN A 63 16.28 -2.90 14.91
CA ASN A 63 15.47 -3.03 16.12
C ASN A 63 13.97 -3.10 15.73
N ARG A 64 13.25 -4.10 16.26
CA ARG A 64 11.82 -4.31 16.00
C ARG A 64 10.99 -3.05 16.21
N ASN A 65 11.34 -2.19 17.16
CA ASN A 65 10.62 -0.95 17.45
C ASN A 65 10.57 0.04 16.27
N TYR A 66 11.50 -0.10 15.31
CA TYR A 66 11.54 0.71 14.09
C TYR A 66 10.83 0.07 12.90
N ILE A 67 10.12 -1.04 13.13
CA ILE A 67 9.41 -1.82 12.12
C ILE A 67 7.96 -1.97 12.56
N LYS A 68 7.04 -1.43 11.77
CA LYS A 68 5.60 -1.74 11.85
C LYS A 68 5.27 -2.64 10.66
N LEU A 69 4.66 -3.79 10.94
CA LEU A 69 4.29 -4.76 9.91
C LEU A 69 2.81 -5.09 10.04
N VAL A 70 2.11 -5.15 8.92
CA VAL A 70 0.71 -5.58 8.82
C VAL A 70 0.56 -6.54 7.66
N SER A 71 -0.41 -7.46 7.75
CA SER A 71 -0.85 -8.23 6.59
C SER A 71 -1.41 -7.28 5.53
N HIS A 72 -1.13 -7.57 4.28
CA HIS A 72 -1.54 -6.75 3.15
C HIS A 72 -2.16 -7.64 2.06
N PHE A 73 -2.72 -7.01 1.04
CA PHE A 73 -3.14 -7.64 -0.22
C PHE A 73 -2.96 -6.59 -1.32
N PRO A 74 -2.42 -6.93 -2.51
CA PRO A 74 -2.18 -8.28 -3.02
C PRO A 74 -0.85 -8.93 -2.58
N GLU A 75 0.13 -8.16 -2.11
CA GLU A 75 1.31 -8.72 -1.44
C GLU A 75 0.95 -9.23 -0.04
N ASP A 76 1.73 -10.15 0.51
CA ASP A 76 1.38 -10.79 1.78
C ASP A 76 1.51 -9.82 2.98
N PHE A 77 2.45 -8.87 2.92
CA PHE A 77 2.72 -7.92 4.00
C PHE A 77 3.09 -6.53 3.51
N PHE A 78 2.79 -5.54 4.36
CA PHE A 78 3.27 -4.17 4.23
C PHE A 78 4.12 -3.81 5.45
N VAL A 79 5.32 -3.28 5.18
CA VAL A 79 6.28 -2.83 6.18
C VAL A 79 6.38 -1.32 6.16
N LEU A 80 6.22 -0.69 7.32
CA LEU A 80 6.52 0.73 7.52
C LEU A 80 7.68 0.87 8.49
N PHE A 81 8.77 1.47 8.01
CA PHE A 81 9.95 1.76 8.81
C PHE A 81 9.87 3.14 9.47
N THR A 82 10.52 3.30 10.62
CA THR A 82 10.72 4.64 11.21
C THR A 82 11.75 5.46 10.43
N PHE A 83 12.73 4.80 9.79
CA PHE A 83 13.82 5.47 9.09
C PHE A 83 13.98 4.91 7.67
N GLN A 84 14.17 5.80 6.70
CA GLN A 84 14.30 5.46 5.28
C GLN A 84 15.46 4.50 4.99
N HIS A 85 16.60 4.64 5.69
CA HIS A 85 17.76 3.78 5.46
C HIS A 85 17.49 2.30 5.81
N HIS A 86 16.57 2.01 6.74
CA HIS A 86 16.13 0.64 7.01
C HIS A 86 15.32 0.06 5.85
N ARG A 87 14.40 0.85 5.28
CA ARG A 87 13.65 0.49 4.06
C ARG A 87 14.61 0.23 2.90
N ASP A 88 15.58 1.11 2.70
CA ASP A 88 16.58 0.97 1.63
C ASP A 88 17.45 -0.28 1.83
N GLN A 89 17.79 -0.64 3.07
CA GLN A 89 18.55 -1.86 3.37
C GLN A 89 17.75 -3.13 3.04
N LEU A 90 16.45 -3.17 3.38
CA LEU A 90 15.56 -4.30 3.07
C LEU A 90 15.38 -4.49 1.56
N THR A 91 15.21 -3.37 0.84
CA THR A 91 14.84 -3.36 -0.59
C THR A 91 16.05 -3.27 -1.53
N ALA A 92 17.27 -3.21 -1.00
CA ALA A 92 18.49 -3.22 -1.77
C ALA A 92 18.59 -4.51 -2.60
N SER A 93 19.11 -4.42 -3.83
CA SER A 93 19.29 -5.57 -4.72
C SER A 93 20.02 -6.71 -3.98
N PRO A 94 19.49 -7.94 -3.99
CA PRO A 94 18.45 -8.45 -4.91
C PRO A 94 16.98 -8.25 -4.45
N GLY A 95 16.70 -7.55 -3.35
CA GLY A 95 15.35 -7.38 -2.83
C GLY A 95 14.72 -8.68 -2.35
N ARG A 96 15.55 -9.62 -1.87
CA ARG A 96 15.09 -10.90 -1.32
C ARG A 96 16.06 -11.46 -0.29
N PHE A 97 15.54 -12.22 0.66
CA PHE A 97 16.31 -12.87 1.71
C PHE A 97 15.57 -14.11 2.24
N SER A 98 16.32 -15.00 2.88
CA SER A 98 15.75 -16.19 3.51
C SER A 98 15.99 -16.19 5.02
N TYR A 99 14.98 -16.67 5.76
CA TYR A 99 15.00 -16.85 7.21
C TYR A 99 14.06 -18.00 7.60
N ASP A 100 14.54 -18.93 8.41
CA ASP A 100 13.75 -20.07 8.92
C ASP A 100 12.93 -20.83 7.85
N GLY A 101 13.56 -21.08 6.69
CA GLY A 101 12.92 -21.77 5.57
C GLY A 101 11.94 -20.91 4.73
N LEU A 102 11.69 -19.66 5.14
CA LEU A 102 10.93 -18.68 4.35
C LEU A 102 11.83 -18.05 3.28
N ASP A 103 11.35 -18.00 2.05
CA ASP A 103 11.91 -17.17 0.98
C ASP A 103 11.09 -15.89 0.90
N ILE A 104 11.67 -14.76 1.28
CA ILE A 104 10.97 -13.47 1.43
C ILE A 104 11.52 -12.52 0.39
N HIS A 105 10.61 -11.96 -0.41
CA HIS A 105 10.90 -10.94 -1.41
C HIS A 105 10.37 -9.61 -0.91
N ALA A 106 11.09 -8.54 -1.22
CA ALA A 106 10.78 -7.20 -0.75
C ALA A 106 11.01 -6.18 -1.88
N ALA A 107 10.09 -5.24 -2.01
CA ALA A 107 10.21 -4.11 -2.92
C ALA A 107 9.82 -2.80 -2.23
N LYS A 108 10.32 -1.69 -2.78
CA LYS A 108 9.87 -0.36 -2.35
C LYS A 108 8.38 -0.24 -2.68
N TRP A 109 7.58 0.19 -1.70
CA TRP A 109 6.21 0.57 -2.01
C TRP A 109 6.22 1.83 -2.85
N HIS A 110 5.32 1.90 -3.82
CA HIS A 110 5.07 3.08 -4.63
C HIS A 110 3.59 3.15 -4.96
N LEU A 111 3.07 4.38 -5.09
CA LEU A 111 1.65 4.63 -5.29
C LEU A 111 1.08 3.94 -6.52
N GLU A 112 1.89 3.82 -7.57
CA GLU A 112 1.49 3.29 -8.88
C GLU A 112 1.56 1.75 -8.97
N ALA A 113 1.99 1.05 -7.92
CA ALA A 113 2.22 -0.39 -7.94
C ALA A 113 1.00 -1.19 -8.39
N HIS A 114 -0.20 -0.68 -8.06
CA HIS A 114 -1.50 -1.31 -8.32
C HIS A 114 -2.48 -0.34 -9.00
N VAL A 115 -1.97 0.67 -9.70
CA VAL A 115 -2.83 1.60 -10.45
C VAL A 115 -3.13 1.02 -11.82
N ASP A 116 -4.42 0.83 -12.10
CA ASP A 116 -4.89 0.59 -13.45
C ASP A 116 -5.18 1.93 -14.14
N SER A 117 -4.54 2.15 -15.29
CA SER A 117 -4.89 3.26 -16.17
C SER A 117 -6.20 2.91 -16.88
N VAL A 118 -7.28 3.57 -16.49
CA VAL A 118 -8.57 3.46 -17.17
C VAL A 118 -8.75 4.66 -18.10
N GLU A 119 -9.00 4.40 -19.37
CA GLU A 119 -9.45 5.44 -20.29
C GLU A 119 -10.87 5.83 -19.90
N ALA A 120 -11.04 7.05 -19.38
CA ALA A 120 -12.36 7.56 -19.08
C ALA A 120 -13.03 7.98 -20.40
N ASP A 121 -13.91 7.12 -20.92
CA ASP A 121 -14.64 7.33 -22.19
C ASP A 121 -15.50 8.60 -22.22
N TYR A 122 -15.72 9.24 -21.07
CA TYR A 122 -16.59 10.40 -20.91
C TYR A 122 -15.86 11.55 -20.21
N HIS A 123 -15.91 12.73 -20.82
CA HIS A 123 -15.52 13.98 -20.15
C HIS A 123 -16.56 14.33 -19.09
N VAL A 124 -16.16 14.30 -17.81
CA VAL A 124 -17.00 14.75 -16.70
C VAL A 124 -16.61 16.18 -16.33
N HIS A 125 -17.56 17.11 -16.41
CA HIS A 125 -17.44 18.44 -15.80
C HIS A 125 -17.99 18.39 -14.37
N LEU A 126 -17.12 18.47 -13.37
CA LEU A 126 -17.52 18.65 -11.98
C LEU A 126 -17.67 20.14 -11.67
N CYS A 127 -18.89 20.59 -11.36
CA CYS A 127 -19.13 21.89 -10.75
C CYS A 127 -19.30 21.68 -9.23
N ILE A 128 -18.34 22.17 -8.44
CA ILE A 128 -18.42 22.12 -6.98
C ILE A 128 -18.80 23.51 -6.49
N GLU A 129 -20.04 23.65 -6.06
CA GLU A 129 -20.59 24.89 -5.52
C GLU A 129 -20.54 24.88 -3.99
N ASN A 130 -20.37 26.06 -3.37
CA ASN A 130 -20.33 26.26 -1.90
C ASN A 130 -19.14 25.62 -1.15
N LEU A 131 -17.94 25.61 -1.74
CA LEU A 131 -16.72 25.31 -0.97
C LEU A 131 -16.55 26.38 0.13
N PRO A 132 -16.44 25.98 1.42
CA PRO A 132 -16.23 26.93 2.49
C PRO A 132 -14.89 27.64 2.30
N LEU A 133 -14.88 28.96 2.46
CA LEU A 133 -13.70 29.82 2.23
C LEU A 133 -12.53 29.55 3.19
N ASN A 134 -12.74 28.76 4.25
CA ASN A 134 -11.73 28.47 5.26
C ASN A 134 -11.63 26.96 5.46
N ALA A 135 -10.50 26.39 5.06
CA ALA A 135 -10.03 25.06 5.40
C ALA A 135 -8.81 25.18 6.32
#